data_AF-A0A961BQV2-F1
#
_entry.id   AF-A0A961BQV2-F1
#
_cell.length_a   1.000
_cell.length_b   1.000
_cell.length_c   1.000
_cell.angle_alpha   90.00
_cell.angle_beta   90.00
_cell.angle_gamma   90.00
#
_symmetry.space_group_name_H-M   'P 1'
#
loop_
_entity.id
_entity.type
_entity.pdbx_description
1 polymer ?
#
loop_
_entity_poly.entity_id
_entity_poly.type
_entity_poly.pdbx_seq_one_letter_code
_entity_poly.pdbx_strand_id
1 'polypeptide(L)'
;LFATCPFLVVGLLLLRRSDLTDPTSGFLLAVSALVALAVVATQYDIGGAAEWGGRFMAIVLPLLLAVAVPVVLRRTAAVGPAIGRPVLACLVVATAALSVLSMRTLATFHDRSASLADAWRLAVEAESADGGGPPVVVTTSPALGRLTWDAVGDARQLLVEPAEVPAAVEALDGLGVDRLVLVLDGPATGEELPTGWTVVASGPIGPWGGQVLVVEAD
;
A
#
# COMPACT_ATOMS: atom_id res chain seq x y z
N LEU A 1 -6.12 -8.80 6.36
CA LEU A 1 -7.57 -8.84 6.01
C LEU A 1 -8.31 -9.98 6.70
N PHE A 2 -7.89 -11.24 6.59
CA PHE A 2 -8.50 -12.34 7.37
C PHE A 2 -8.23 -12.22 8.88
N ALA A 3 -6.99 -11.90 9.27
CA ALA A 3 -6.61 -11.69 10.68
C ALA A 3 -7.28 -10.47 11.34
N THR A 4 -7.83 -9.54 10.56
CA THR A 4 -8.52 -8.34 11.08
C THR A 4 -10.00 -8.59 11.39
N CYS A 5 -10.51 -9.79 11.06
CA CYS A 5 -11.86 -10.22 11.41
C CYS A 5 -11.84 -11.53 12.22
N PRO A 6 -11.67 -11.46 13.55
CA PRO A 6 -11.70 -12.62 14.44
C PRO A 6 -12.94 -13.51 14.27
N PHE A 7 -14.11 -12.91 13.98
CA PHE A 7 -15.34 -13.65 13.68
C PHE A 7 -15.16 -14.65 12.54
N LEU A 8 -14.48 -14.22 11.49
CA LEU A 8 -14.27 -15.04 10.31
C LEU A 8 -13.33 -16.20 10.61
N VAL A 9 -12.20 -15.93 11.28
CA VAL A 9 -11.24 -16.97 11.67
C VAL A 9 -11.89 -18.01 12.56
N VAL A 10 -12.59 -17.58 13.62
CA VAL A 10 -13.25 -18.50 14.55
C VAL A 10 -14.39 -19.26 13.89
N GLY A 11 -15.21 -18.60 13.05
CA GLY A 11 -16.30 -19.27 12.35
C GLY A 11 -15.81 -20.34 11.38
N LEU A 12 -14.72 -20.09 10.65
CA LEU A 12 -14.12 -21.09 9.77
C LEU A 12 -13.50 -22.26 10.56
N LEU A 13 -12.86 -22.00 11.70
CA LEU A 13 -12.32 -23.05 12.57
C LEU A 13 -13.41 -23.94 13.21
N LEU A 14 -14.62 -23.38 13.39
CA LEU A 14 -15.76 -24.08 13.97
C LEU A 14 -16.65 -24.78 12.94
N LEU A 15 -16.33 -24.68 11.66
CA LEU A 15 -17.04 -25.39 10.58
C LEU A 15 -16.99 -26.89 10.82
N ARG A 16 -18.14 -27.55 10.63
CA ARG A 16 -18.26 -29.00 10.66
C ARG A 16 -18.79 -29.50 9.32
N ARG A 17 -18.65 -30.81 9.07
CA ARG A 17 -19.21 -31.46 7.87
C ARG A 17 -20.72 -31.20 7.70
N SER A 18 -21.46 -31.11 8.80
CA SER A 18 -22.90 -30.79 8.79
C SER A 18 -23.21 -29.36 8.32
N ASP A 19 -22.27 -28.42 8.43
CA ASP A 19 -22.46 -27.07 7.90
C ASP A 19 -22.21 -27.03 6.38
N LEU A 20 -21.47 -28.01 5.84
CA LEU A 20 -21.19 -28.15 4.41
C LEU A 20 -22.31 -28.86 3.64
N THR A 21 -23.21 -29.57 4.34
CA THR A 21 -24.38 -30.19 3.72
C THR A 21 -25.48 -29.18 3.38
N ASP A 22 -25.41 -27.96 3.92
CA ASP A 22 -26.23 -26.85 3.46
C ASP A 22 -25.72 -26.40 2.07
N PRO A 23 -26.56 -26.51 1.01
CA PRO A 23 -26.14 -26.18 -0.35
C PRO A 23 -25.69 -24.72 -0.48
N THR A 24 -26.25 -23.81 0.32
CA THR A 24 -25.89 -22.39 0.30
C THR A 24 -24.47 -22.20 0.83
N SER A 25 -24.17 -22.72 2.03
CA SER A 25 -22.83 -22.65 2.63
C SER A 25 -21.78 -23.33 1.76
N GLY A 26 -22.09 -24.51 1.21
CA GLY A 26 -21.21 -25.22 0.29
C GLY A 26 -20.90 -24.40 -0.98
N PHE A 27 -21.92 -23.81 -1.60
CA PHE A 27 -21.75 -22.95 -2.78
C PHE A 27 -20.90 -21.71 -2.47
N LEU A 28 -21.19 -21.00 -1.38
CA LEU A 28 -20.44 -19.80 -0.98
C LEU A 28 -18.96 -20.11 -0.70
N LEU A 29 -18.67 -21.23 -0.03
CA LEU A 29 -17.30 -21.68 0.20
C LEU A 29 -16.59 -22.09 -1.11
N ALA A 30 -17.28 -22.79 -2.01
CA ALA A 30 -16.73 -23.17 -3.30
C ALA A 30 -16.39 -21.96 -4.17
N VAL A 31 -17.31 -20.98 -4.27
CA VAL A 31 -17.05 -19.71 -4.98
C VAL A 31 -15.89 -18.96 -4.34
N SER A 32 -15.86 -18.87 -3.01
CA SER A 32 -14.76 -18.23 -2.27
C SER A 32 -13.41 -18.88 -2.57
N ALA A 33 -13.37 -20.22 -2.59
CA ALA A 33 -12.17 -20.99 -2.92
C ALA A 33 -11.73 -20.78 -4.37
N LEU A 34 -12.66 -20.80 -5.33
CA LEU A 34 -12.38 -20.55 -6.74
C LEU A 34 -11.81 -19.15 -6.96
N VAL A 35 -12.41 -18.12 -6.33
CA VAL A 35 -11.90 -16.75 -6.41
C VAL A 35 -10.51 -16.65 -5.77
N ALA A 36 -10.30 -17.25 -4.59
CA ALA A 36 -8.99 -17.27 -3.95
C ALA A 36 -7.93 -17.95 -4.83
N LEU A 37 -8.25 -19.08 -5.46
CA LEU A 37 -7.37 -19.78 -6.39
C LEU A 37 -7.08 -18.95 -7.65
N ALA A 38 -8.09 -18.28 -8.21
CA ALA A 38 -7.89 -17.39 -9.36
C ALA A 38 -6.96 -16.23 -8.99
N VAL A 39 -7.16 -15.61 -7.82
CA VAL A 39 -6.28 -14.56 -7.31
C VAL A 39 -4.86 -15.07 -7.13
N VAL A 40 -4.66 -16.27 -6.57
CA VAL A 40 -3.34 -16.92 -6.42
C VAL A 40 -2.70 -17.22 -7.77
N ALA A 41 -3.48 -17.67 -8.75
CA ALA A 41 -2.98 -17.97 -10.08
C ALA A 41 -2.57 -16.72 -10.88
N THR A 42 -3.09 -15.54 -10.53
CA THR A 42 -2.82 -14.27 -11.23
C THR A 42 -1.91 -13.31 -10.46
N GLN A 43 -1.17 -13.79 -9.45
CA GLN A 43 -0.26 -12.95 -8.67
C GLN A 43 1.01 -12.67 -9.46
N TYR A 44 1.45 -11.41 -9.49
CA TYR A 44 2.76 -11.02 -10.02
C TYR A 44 3.79 -10.91 -8.89
N ASP A 45 5.08 -11.10 -9.20
CA ASP A 45 6.17 -11.12 -8.24
C ASP A 45 6.32 -9.79 -7.45
N ILE A 46 6.01 -8.66 -8.10
CA ILE A 46 6.06 -7.32 -7.49
C ILE A 46 4.64 -6.79 -7.34
N GLY A 47 4.25 -6.47 -6.10
CA GLY A 47 2.92 -5.93 -5.78
C GLY A 47 1.76 -6.94 -5.73
N GLY A 48 2.01 -8.23 -5.99
CA GLY A 48 0.99 -9.28 -6.13
C GLY A 48 -0.01 -9.38 -4.96
N ALA A 49 0.44 -9.74 -3.76
CA ALA A 49 -0.48 -9.96 -2.63
C ALA A 49 -1.01 -8.66 -2.00
N ALA A 50 -0.15 -7.63 -1.90
CA ALA A 50 -0.47 -6.39 -1.20
C ALA A 50 -1.29 -5.41 -2.05
N GLU A 51 -0.95 -5.23 -3.34
CA GLU A 51 -1.62 -4.24 -4.19
C GLU A 51 -2.84 -4.84 -4.92
N TRP A 52 -2.71 -6.08 -5.40
CA TRP A 52 -3.75 -6.75 -6.19
C TRP A 52 -4.57 -7.74 -5.39
N GLY A 53 -3.92 -8.63 -4.63
CA GLY A 53 -4.57 -9.68 -3.85
C GLY A 53 -5.56 -9.14 -2.83
N GLY A 54 -5.21 -8.05 -2.14
CA GLY A 54 -6.07 -7.41 -1.15
C GLY A 54 -7.42 -6.95 -1.72
N ARG A 55 -7.44 -6.37 -2.92
CA ARG A 55 -8.66 -5.83 -3.56
C ARG A 55 -9.65 -6.95 -3.91
N PHE A 56 -9.15 -8.04 -4.50
CA PHE A 56 -10.02 -9.15 -4.86
C PHE A 56 -10.48 -9.97 -3.64
N MET A 57 -9.66 -10.04 -2.58
CA MET A 57 -10.07 -10.67 -1.32
C MET A 57 -11.20 -9.91 -0.61
N ALA A 58 -11.41 -8.62 -0.90
CA ALA A 58 -12.55 -7.87 -0.39
C ALA A 58 -13.90 -8.44 -0.88
N ILE A 59 -13.93 -9.05 -2.08
CA ILE A 59 -15.13 -9.71 -2.64
C ILE A 59 -15.42 -11.03 -1.93
N VAL A 60 -14.36 -11.75 -1.53
CA VAL A 60 -14.46 -13.05 -0.85
C VAL A 60 -14.94 -12.89 0.59
N LEU A 61 -14.58 -11.79 1.25
CA LEU A 61 -14.88 -11.54 2.65
C LEU A 61 -16.38 -11.64 3.02
N PRO A 62 -17.32 -10.96 2.33
CA PRO A 62 -18.75 -11.08 2.65
C PRO A 62 -19.30 -12.49 2.47
N LEU A 63 -18.81 -13.23 1.46
CA LEU A 63 -19.23 -14.62 1.23
C LEU A 63 -18.82 -15.52 2.39
N LEU A 64 -17.58 -15.39 2.85
CA LEU A 64 -17.09 -16.16 3.98
C LEU A 64 -17.73 -15.73 5.30
N LEU A 65 -18.03 -14.45 5.50
CA LEU A 65 -18.74 -13.96 6.68
C LEU A 65 -20.18 -14.49 6.75
N ALA A 66 -20.87 -14.58 5.62
CA ALA A 66 -22.22 -15.16 5.53
C ALA A 66 -22.25 -16.64 5.99
N VAL A 67 -21.13 -17.35 5.88
CA VAL A 67 -20.98 -18.72 6.40
C VAL A 67 -20.50 -18.72 7.85
N ALA A 68 -19.47 -17.93 8.17
CA ALA A 68 -18.81 -17.94 9.48
C ALA A 68 -19.71 -17.42 10.61
N VAL A 69 -20.46 -16.34 10.39
CA VAL A 69 -21.30 -15.72 11.43
C VAL A 69 -22.38 -16.69 11.94
N PRO A 70 -23.20 -17.34 11.09
CA PRO A 70 -24.16 -18.34 11.55
C PRO A 70 -23.52 -19.49 12.32
N VAL A 71 -22.33 -19.95 11.89
CA VAL A 71 -21.60 -21.03 12.59
C VAL A 71 -21.21 -20.57 13.99
N VAL A 72 -20.60 -19.40 14.15
CA VAL A 72 -20.25 -18.84 15.47
C VAL A 72 -21.49 -18.71 16.35
N LEU A 73 -22.59 -18.16 15.84
CA LEU A 73 -23.83 -17.97 16.59
C LEU A 73 -24.44 -19.31 17.06
N ARG A 74 -24.51 -20.33 16.18
CA ARG A 74 -25.02 -21.66 16.55
C ARG A 74 -24.15 -22.32 17.63
N ARG A 75 -22.83 -22.22 17.51
CA ARG A 75 -21.88 -22.89 18.41
C ARG A 75 -21.84 -22.20 19.78
N THR A 76 -21.86 -20.87 19.80
CA THR A 76 -21.91 -20.08 21.05
C THR A 76 -23.24 -20.24 21.77
N ALA A 77 -24.36 -20.41 21.05
CA ALA A 77 -25.65 -20.74 21.67
C ALA A 77 -25.65 -22.14 22.32
N ALA A 78 -25.01 -23.13 21.68
CA ALA A 78 -24.97 -24.51 22.18
C ALA A 78 -24.19 -24.68 23.50
N VAL A 79 -23.22 -23.81 23.79
CA VAL A 79 -22.46 -23.83 25.06
C VAL A 79 -23.15 -23.07 26.21
N GLY A 80 -24.34 -22.51 25.95
CA GLY A 80 -25.13 -21.78 26.93
C GLY A 80 -24.73 -20.31 27.13
N PRO A 81 -25.63 -19.47 27.68
CA PRO A 81 -25.45 -18.02 27.72
C PRO A 81 -24.31 -17.54 28.62
N ALA A 82 -23.95 -18.31 29.65
CA ALA A 82 -22.88 -17.97 30.59
C ALA A 82 -21.50 -17.92 29.91
N ILE A 83 -21.28 -18.75 28.89
CA ILE A 83 -20.02 -18.81 28.14
C ILE A 83 -20.19 -18.15 26.77
N GLY A 84 -21.31 -18.39 26.08
CA GLY A 84 -21.55 -17.90 24.73
C GLY A 84 -21.59 -16.38 24.62
N ARG A 85 -22.23 -15.68 25.58
CA ARG A 85 -22.32 -14.21 25.55
C ARG A 85 -20.96 -13.54 25.72
N PRO A 86 -20.12 -13.89 26.71
CA PRO A 86 -18.75 -13.36 26.79
C PRO A 86 -17.94 -13.61 25.53
N VAL A 87 -17.99 -14.82 24.97
CA VAL A 87 -17.25 -15.16 23.73
C VAL A 87 -17.69 -14.28 22.56
N LEU A 88 -19.00 -14.14 22.34
CA LEU A 88 -19.53 -13.26 21.29
C LEU A 88 -19.12 -11.81 21.52
N ALA A 89 -19.23 -11.31 22.75
CA ALA A 89 -18.82 -9.95 23.09
C ALA A 89 -17.33 -9.73 22.81
N CYS A 90 -16.45 -10.66 23.19
CA CYS A 90 -15.02 -10.59 22.88
C CYS A 90 -14.76 -10.58 21.37
N LEU A 91 -15.45 -11.39 20.59
CA LEU A 91 -15.29 -11.41 19.12
C LEU A 91 -15.74 -10.09 18.49
N VAL A 92 -16.85 -9.50 18.95
CA VAL A 92 -17.34 -8.20 18.48
C VAL A 92 -16.33 -7.11 18.82
N VAL A 93 -15.89 -7.04 20.08
CA VAL A 93 -14.92 -6.02 20.54
C VAL A 93 -13.60 -6.15 19.79
N ALA A 94 -13.07 -7.36 19.64
CA ALA A 94 -11.82 -7.59 18.92
C ALA A 94 -11.94 -7.22 17.43
N THR A 95 -13.06 -7.57 16.78
CA THR A 95 -13.33 -7.19 15.39
C THR A 95 -13.43 -5.68 15.23
N ALA A 96 -14.13 -5.00 16.14
CA ALA A 96 -14.25 -3.55 16.13
C ALA A 96 -12.88 -2.87 16.33
N ALA A 97 -12.10 -3.31 17.32
CA ALA A 97 -10.77 -2.77 17.61
C ALA A 97 -9.82 -2.93 16.42
N LEU A 98 -9.77 -4.12 15.80
CA LEU A 98 -8.94 -4.38 14.62
C LEU A 98 -9.42 -3.62 13.39
N SER A 99 -10.73 -3.40 13.25
CA SER A 99 -11.29 -2.56 12.18
C SER A 99 -10.87 -1.11 12.34
N VAL A 100 -10.95 -0.55 13.57
CA VAL A 100 -10.49 0.81 13.88
C VAL A 100 -9.00 0.95 13.61
N LEU A 101 -8.18 -0.01 14.06
CA LEU A 101 -6.75 -0.02 13.76
C LEU A 101 -6.49 -0.02 12.26
N SER A 102 -7.18 -0.89 11.50
CA SER A 102 -7.03 -0.98 10.06
C SER A 102 -7.42 0.33 9.35
N MET A 103 -8.52 0.97 9.77
CA MET A 103 -8.94 2.26 9.21
C MET A 103 -7.93 3.37 9.50
N ARG A 104 -7.37 3.40 10.72
CA ARG A 104 -6.32 4.37 11.07
C ARG A 104 -5.05 4.14 10.26
N THR A 105 -4.61 2.90 10.14
CA THR A 105 -3.46 2.54 9.30
C THR A 105 -3.69 2.96 7.84
N LEU A 106 -4.89 2.71 7.29
CA LEU A 106 -5.24 3.13 5.95
C LEU A 106 -5.24 4.66 5.78
N ALA A 107 -5.78 5.39 6.76
CA ALA A 107 -5.75 6.85 6.75
C ALA A 107 -4.30 7.37 6.74
N THR A 108 -3.42 6.82 7.58
CA THR A 108 -1.99 7.17 7.57
C THR A 108 -1.32 6.87 6.23
N PHE A 109 -1.68 5.78 5.56
CA PHE A 109 -1.17 5.50 4.22
C PHE A 109 -1.67 6.50 3.17
N HIS A 110 -2.93 6.93 3.25
CA HIS A 110 -3.46 7.99 2.38
C HIS A 110 -2.74 9.32 2.63
N ASP A 111 -2.56 9.71 3.88
CA ASP A 111 -1.85 10.94 4.25
C ASP A 111 -0.40 10.91 3.74
N ARG A 112 0.28 9.75 3.84
CA ARG A 112 1.63 9.55 3.28
C ARG A 112 1.66 9.69 1.77
N SER A 113 0.70 9.08 1.10
CA SER A 113 0.61 9.14 -0.36
C SER A 113 0.32 10.56 -0.85
N ALA A 114 -0.58 11.28 -0.18
CA ALA A 114 -0.89 12.68 -0.48
C ALA A 114 0.33 13.58 -0.26
N SER A 115 1.00 13.45 0.88
CA SER A 115 2.19 14.24 1.20
C SER A 115 3.33 14.01 0.19
N LEU A 116 3.52 12.78 -0.28
CA LEU A 116 4.49 12.46 -1.32
C LEU A 116 4.14 13.12 -2.66
N ALA A 117 2.88 13.04 -3.08
CA ALA A 117 2.43 13.70 -4.30
C ALA A 117 2.55 15.23 -4.21
N ASP A 118 2.18 15.82 -3.08
CA ASP A 118 2.20 17.26 -2.87
C ASP A 118 3.64 17.80 -2.80
N ALA A 119 4.54 17.11 -2.09
CA ALA A 119 5.96 17.48 -2.05
C ALA A 119 6.59 17.42 -3.44
N TRP A 120 6.24 16.41 -4.24
CA TRP A 120 6.66 16.34 -5.64
C TRP A 120 6.10 17.49 -6.48
N ARG A 121 4.80 17.79 -6.39
CA ARG A 121 4.16 18.89 -7.14
C ARG A 121 4.82 20.21 -6.83
N LEU A 122 5.01 20.52 -5.55
CA LEU A 122 5.66 21.75 -5.11
C LEU A 122 7.09 21.86 -5.63
N ALA A 123 7.84 20.76 -5.66
CA ALA A 123 9.19 20.76 -6.19
C ALA A 123 9.21 20.97 -7.71
N VAL A 124 8.34 20.29 -8.46
CA VAL A 124 8.24 20.47 -9.91
C VAL A 124 7.76 21.87 -10.28
N GLU A 125 6.81 22.44 -9.54
CA GLU A 125 6.32 23.82 -9.77
C GLU A 125 7.35 24.89 -9.43
N ALA A 126 8.19 24.65 -8.42
CA ALA A 126 9.25 25.57 -8.01
C ALA A 126 10.41 25.60 -9.01
N GLU A 127 10.64 24.49 -9.73
CA GLU A 127 11.74 24.38 -10.68
C GLU A 127 11.33 24.87 -12.07
N SER A 128 12.10 25.82 -12.60
CA SER A 128 11.94 26.27 -13.98
C SER A 128 12.40 25.19 -14.97
N ALA A 129 11.76 25.12 -16.12
CA ALA A 129 12.16 24.28 -17.23
C ALA A 129 13.64 24.51 -17.62
N ASP A 130 14.53 23.61 -17.22
CA ASP A 130 15.93 23.68 -17.62
C ASP A 130 16.12 23.14 -19.04
N GLY A 131 17.00 23.78 -19.82
CA GLY A 131 17.28 23.40 -21.20
C GLY A 131 16.07 23.45 -22.16
N GLY A 132 14.99 24.16 -21.79
CA GLY A 132 13.79 24.35 -22.63
C GLY A 132 12.73 23.25 -22.55
N GLY A 133 12.81 22.34 -21.57
CA GLY A 133 11.80 21.29 -21.33
C GLY A 133 11.43 21.12 -19.85
N PRO A 134 10.43 20.28 -19.52
CA PRO A 134 9.98 20.10 -18.15
C PRO A 134 11.12 19.63 -17.20
N PRO A 135 11.06 19.96 -15.90
CA PRO A 135 12.06 19.53 -14.91
C PRO A 135 12.30 18.02 -14.93
N VAL A 136 13.55 17.61 -14.70
CA VAL A 136 13.90 16.19 -14.54
C VAL A 136 13.71 15.80 -13.08
N VAL A 137 12.97 14.72 -12.85
CA VAL A 137 12.73 14.17 -11.52
C VAL A 137 13.27 12.76 -11.48
N VAL A 138 14.22 12.51 -10.58
CA VAL A 138 14.71 11.16 -10.27
C VAL A 138 14.10 10.74 -8.95
N THR A 139 13.48 9.56 -8.90
CA THR A 139 12.84 9.05 -7.69
C THR A 139 13.21 7.61 -7.41
N THR A 140 13.27 7.27 -6.12
CA THR A 140 13.38 5.89 -5.64
C THR A 140 12.04 5.31 -5.20
N SER A 141 10.97 6.11 -5.25
CA SER A 141 9.64 5.67 -4.82
C SER A 141 8.84 5.12 -6.01
N PRO A 142 8.57 3.79 -6.06
CA PRO A 142 7.79 3.20 -7.15
C PRO A 142 6.32 3.65 -7.15
N ALA A 143 5.85 4.21 -6.04
CA ALA A 143 4.49 4.71 -5.91
C ALA A 143 4.32 6.08 -6.58
N LEU A 144 5.37 6.89 -6.69
CA LEU A 144 5.28 8.30 -7.07
C LEU A 144 4.56 8.49 -8.41
N GLY A 145 5.00 7.79 -9.47
CA GLY A 145 4.39 7.92 -10.79
C GLY A 145 2.91 7.53 -10.85
N ARG A 146 2.45 6.66 -9.93
CA ARG A 146 1.02 6.33 -9.81
C ARG A 146 0.24 7.40 -9.07
N LEU A 147 0.87 8.11 -8.14
CA LEU A 147 0.27 9.17 -7.34
C LEU A 147 0.22 10.51 -8.08
N THR A 148 1.08 10.69 -9.08
CA THR A 148 1.22 11.93 -9.87
C THR A 148 0.89 11.72 -11.35
N TRP A 149 0.13 10.66 -11.66
CA TRP A 149 -0.23 10.28 -13.04
C TRP A 149 -0.98 11.38 -13.79
N ASP A 150 -1.73 12.21 -13.07
CA ASP A 150 -2.47 13.36 -13.57
C ASP A 150 -1.56 14.51 -14.03
N ALA A 151 -0.31 14.52 -13.56
CA ALA A 151 0.71 15.54 -13.80
C ALA A 151 1.95 14.97 -14.53
N VAL A 152 1.83 13.81 -15.18
CA VAL A 152 2.98 13.15 -15.85
C VAL A 152 3.61 14.01 -16.97
N GLY A 153 2.86 14.96 -17.52
CA GLY A 153 3.35 15.90 -18.54
C GLY A 153 4.22 17.02 -17.98
N ASP A 154 4.17 17.26 -16.66
CA ASP A 154 4.78 18.42 -16.02
C ASP A 154 6.25 18.17 -15.64
N ALA A 155 6.73 16.93 -15.73
CA ALA A 155 8.12 16.56 -15.45
C ALA A 155 8.56 15.31 -16.21
N ARG A 156 9.87 15.23 -16.48
CA ARG A 156 10.53 14.03 -17.02
C ARG A 156 10.96 13.14 -15.86
N GLN A 157 10.16 12.12 -15.58
CA GLN A 157 10.35 11.26 -14.40
C GLN A 157 11.19 10.01 -14.71
N LEU A 158 12.15 9.72 -13.84
CA LEU A 158 12.96 8.50 -13.86
C LEU A 158 12.84 7.79 -12.51
N LEU A 159 12.39 6.53 -12.52
CA LEU A 159 12.41 5.65 -11.35
C LEU A 159 13.73 4.86 -11.36
N VAL A 160 14.48 4.92 -10.28
CA VAL A 160 15.75 4.22 -10.11
C VAL A 160 15.79 3.48 -8.76
N GLU A 161 16.58 2.42 -8.67
CA GLU A 161 16.86 1.82 -7.36
C GLU A 161 17.71 2.78 -6.51
N PRO A 162 17.59 2.77 -5.16
CA PRO A 162 18.36 3.68 -4.30
C PRO A 162 19.87 3.65 -4.54
N ALA A 163 20.43 2.48 -4.81
CA ALA A 163 21.86 2.30 -5.08
C ALA A 163 22.30 2.83 -6.45
N GLU A 164 21.36 3.08 -7.36
CA GLU A 164 21.62 3.53 -8.74
C GLU A 164 21.47 5.04 -8.89
N VAL A 165 21.01 5.75 -7.86
CA VAL A 165 20.85 7.22 -7.88
C VAL A 165 22.12 7.94 -8.32
N PRO A 166 23.34 7.65 -7.79
CA PRO A 166 24.54 8.35 -8.22
C PRO A 166 24.85 8.16 -9.71
N ALA A 167 24.71 6.94 -10.21
CA ALA A 167 24.95 6.61 -11.61
C ALA A 167 23.92 7.26 -12.54
N ALA A 168 22.66 7.38 -12.09
CA ALA A 168 21.62 8.06 -12.85
C ALA A 168 21.88 9.57 -12.93
N VAL A 169 22.32 10.21 -11.84
CA VAL A 169 22.69 11.63 -11.82
C VAL A 169 23.88 11.89 -12.76
N GLU A 170 24.93 11.07 -12.70
CA GLU A 170 26.09 11.19 -13.60
C GLU A 170 25.70 10.99 -15.08
N ALA A 171 24.81 10.05 -15.38
CA ALA A 171 24.31 9.85 -16.74
C ALA A 171 23.49 11.05 -17.24
N LEU A 172 22.71 11.70 -16.36
CA LEU A 172 21.92 12.89 -16.68
C LEU A 172 22.83 14.12 -16.90
N ASP A 173 23.88 14.28 -16.09
CA ASP A 173 24.93 15.29 -16.28
C ASP A 173 25.58 15.17 -17.67
N GLY A 174 25.95 13.95 -18.06
CA GLY A 174 26.49 13.67 -19.40
C GLY A 174 25.51 13.97 -20.56
N LEU A 175 24.22 14.13 -20.28
CA LEU A 175 23.19 14.56 -21.23
C LEU A 175 22.90 16.07 -21.17
N GLY A 176 23.64 16.82 -20.36
CA GLY A 176 23.47 18.26 -20.18
C GLY A 176 22.32 18.63 -19.24
N VAL A 177 21.97 17.76 -18.29
CA VAL A 177 21.07 18.10 -17.18
C VAL A 177 21.94 18.51 -16.00
N ASP A 178 22.03 19.82 -15.79
CA ASP A 178 22.77 20.49 -14.72
C ASP A 178 21.94 20.67 -13.44
N ARG A 179 20.63 20.50 -13.52
CA ARG A 179 19.71 20.63 -12.37
C ARG A 179 18.58 19.61 -12.41
N LEU A 180 18.29 19.00 -11.26
CA LEU A 180 17.21 18.01 -11.13
C LEU A 180 16.60 17.92 -9.73
N VAL A 181 15.41 17.33 -9.65
CA VAL A 181 14.72 17.05 -8.39
C VAL A 181 14.89 15.57 -8.03
N LEU A 182 15.44 15.29 -6.85
CA LEU A 182 15.48 13.95 -6.26
C LEU A 182 14.34 13.75 -5.28
N VAL A 183 13.58 12.67 -5.43
CA VAL A 183 12.51 12.26 -4.50
C VAL A 183 12.83 10.90 -3.91
N LEU A 184 13.25 10.88 -2.65
CA LEU A 184 13.74 9.70 -1.94
C LEU A 184 12.69 9.17 -0.95
N ASP A 185 12.47 7.84 -0.93
CA ASP A 185 11.56 7.18 0.01
C ASP A 185 12.15 7.01 1.44
N GLY A 186 13.33 7.58 1.68
CA GLY A 186 14.03 7.57 2.96
C GLY A 186 14.89 8.82 3.16
N PRO A 187 15.60 8.93 4.30
CA PRO A 187 16.45 10.08 4.58
C PRO A 187 17.65 10.07 3.64
N ALA A 188 18.01 11.22 3.09
CA ALA A 188 19.24 11.36 2.32
C ALA A 188 20.46 11.19 3.24
N THR A 189 21.45 10.44 2.77
CA THR A 189 22.72 10.22 3.47
C THR A 189 23.83 11.12 2.94
N GLY A 190 23.62 11.77 1.79
CA GLY A 190 24.63 12.54 1.06
C GLY A 190 25.52 11.66 0.17
N GLU A 191 25.36 10.33 0.22
CA GLU A 191 26.06 9.38 -0.66
C GLU A 191 25.34 9.22 -2.01
N GLU A 192 24.14 9.78 -2.15
CA GLU A 192 23.34 9.70 -3.37
C GLU A 192 23.88 10.56 -4.51
N LEU A 193 24.75 11.53 -4.21
CA LEU A 193 25.25 12.49 -5.18
C LEU A 193 26.67 12.18 -5.64
N PRO A 194 26.95 12.21 -6.95
CA PRO A 194 28.30 12.16 -7.46
C PRO A 194 29.08 13.43 -7.09
N THR A 195 30.40 13.38 -7.25
CA THR A 195 31.26 14.55 -6.99
C THR A 195 30.92 15.68 -7.96
N GLY A 196 30.84 16.91 -7.45
CA GLY A 196 30.48 18.10 -8.24
C GLY A 196 28.97 18.36 -8.30
N TRP A 197 28.17 17.63 -7.53
CA TRP A 197 26.75 17.93 -7.34
C TRP A 197 26.49 18.36 -5.90
N THR A 198 25.68 19.40 -5.73
CA THR A 198 25.32 19.92 -4.41
C THR A 198 23.82 20.01 -4.22
N VAL A 199 23.38 19.87 -2.97
CA VAL A 199 21.99 20.09 -2.59
C VAL A 199 21.75 21.59 -2.41
N VAL A 200 20.94 22.17 -3.28
CA VAL A 200 20.60 23.61 -3.23
C VAL A 200 19.29 23.88 -2.49
N ALA A 201 18.39 22.90 -2.45
CA ALA A 201 17.21 22.93 -1.60
C ALA A 201 16.86 21.52 -1.10
N SER A 202 16.26 21.44 0.09
CA SER A 202 15.79 20.18 0.66
C SER A 202 14.51 20.38 1.45
N GLY A 203 13.58 19.43 1.35
CA GLY A 203 12.33 19.44 2.09
C GLY A 203 11.91 18.03 2.54
N PRO A 204 11.33 17.88 3.75
CA PRO A 204 10.83 16.59 4.20
C PRO A 204 9.53 16.21 3.50
N ILE A 205 9.36 14.92 3.20
CA ILE A 205 8.11 14.33 2.73
C ILE A 205 7.33 13.81 3.94
N GLY A 206 6.66 14.74 4.61
CA GLY A 206 5.90 14.47 5.84
C GLY A 206 6.76 13.88 6.97
N PRO A 207 6.14 13.30 8.01
CA PRO A 207 6.84 12.82 9.22
C PRO A 207 7.53 11.45 9.06
N TRP A 208 7.54 10.85 7.87
CA TRP A 208 7.98 9.45 7.67
C TRP A 208 9.42 9.32 7.16
N GLY A 209 10.15 10.42 7.06
CA GLY A 209 11.58 10.42 6.76
C GLY A 209 11.96 10.44 5.27
N GLY A 210 10.98 10.42 4.35
CA GLY A 210 11.26 10.69 2.94
C GLY A 210 11.72 12.13 2.72
N GLN A 211 12.43 12.39 1.63
CA GLN A 211 12.99 13.70 1.33
C GLN A 211 12.86 14.06 -0.15
N VAL A 212 12.62 15.33 -0.41
CA VAL A 212 12.80 15.94 -1.73
C VAL A 212 14.05 16.81 -1.68
N LEU A 213 14.96 16.61 -2.62
CA LEU A 213 16.15 17.41 -2.79
C LEU A 213 16.09 18.07 -4.17
N VAL A 214 16.50 19.32 -4.25
CA VAL A 214 16.88 19.96 -5.51
C VAL A 214 18.40 19.96 -5.53
N VAL A 215 18.96 19.42 -6.60
CA VAL A 215 20.40 19.26 -6.74
C VAL A 215 20.88 19.86 -8.05
N GLU A 216 22.07 20.42 -8.01
CA GLU A 216 22.67 21.20 -9.10
C GLU A 216 24.15 20.83 -9.24
N ALA A 217 24.62 20.78 -10.48
CA ALA A 217 26.03 20.61 -10.81
C ALA A 217 26.81 21.92 -10.56
N ASP A 218 28.02 21.81 -10.02
CA ASP A 218 28.93 22.93 -9.72
C ASP A 218 29.57 23.58 -10.98
#